data_AF-A0A1C0UTK7-F1
#
_entry.id   AF-A0A1C0UTK7-F1
#
_cell.length_a   1.000
_cell.length_b   1.000
_cell.length_c   1.000
_cell.angle_alpha   90.00
_cell.angle_beta   90.00
_cell.angle_gamma   90.00
#
_symmetry.space_group_name_H-M   'P 1'
#
loop_
_entity.id
_entity.type
_entity.pdbx_description
1 polymer ?
#
loop_
_entity_poly.entity_id
_entity_poly.type
_entity_poly.pdbx_seq_one_letter_code
_entity_poly.pdbx_strand_id
1 'polypeptide(L)' 'MQIVTSWMEEGIQQGLQQGLQQGELKVIQRQLTRRIGIITPELQEQLRGLSLTQLEDLAEALLDFSNEADLVAWLQQQ' A
#
# COMPACT_ATOMS: atom_id res chain seq x y z
N MET A 1 17.72 -7.31 -33.48
CA MET A 1 17.62 -8.45 -32.54
C MET A 1 17.69 -7.87 -31.14
N GLN A 2 16.58 -7.83 -30.40
CA GLN A 2 16.63 -7.40 -29.00
C GLN A 2 17.14 -8.58 -28.17
N ILE A 3 18.28 -8.41 -27.50
CA ILE A 3 18.81 -9.39 -26.55
C ILE A 3 18.31 -8.97 -25.18
N VAL A 4 16.99 -9.11 -24.94
CA VAL A 4 16.50 -9.06 -23.57
C VAL A 4 16.87 -10.41 -22.94
N THR A 5 17.50 -10.36 -21.78
CA THR A 5 17.94 -11.54 -21.04
C THR A 5 17.00 -11.76 -19.85
N SER A 6 16.86 -12.99 -19.35
CA SER A 6 15.93 -13.34 -18.25
C SER A 6 16.02 -12.36 -17.07
N TRP A 7 17.24 -12.03 -16.65
CA TRP A 7 17.46 -11.10 -15.53
C TRP A 7 17.02 -9.66 -15.82
N MET A 8 17.05 -9.21 -17.09
CA MET A 8 16.50 -7.91 -17.48
C MET A 8 14.98 -7.91 -17.41
N GLU A 9 14.32 -8.98 -17.87
CA GLU A 9 12.87 -9.12 -17.78
C GLU A 9 12.43 -9.15 -16.31
N GLU A 10 13.09 -9.97 -15.50
CA GLU A 10 12.86 -10.05 -14.05
C GLU A 10 13.05 -8.69 -13.36
N GLY A 11 14.12 -7.97 -13.69
CA GLY A 11 14.37 -6.64 -13.13
C GLY A 11 13.29 -5.62 -13.48
N ILE A 12 12.78 -5.65 -14.73
CA ILE A 12 11.66 -4.79 -15.15
C ILE A 12 10.38 -5.15 -14.40
N GLN A 13 10.07 -6.45 -14.28
CA GLN A 13 8.88 -6.91 -13.57
C GLN A 13 8.93 -6.54 -12.08
N GLN A 14 10.07 -6.77 -11.42
CA GLN A 14 10.27 -6.38 -10.02
C GLN A 14 10.15 -4.87 -9.83
N GLY A 15 10.77 -4.08 -10.70
CA GLY A 15 10.69 -2.63 -10.64
C GLY A 15 9.27 -2.09 -10.84
N LEU A 16 8.50 -2.70 -11.75
CA LEU A 16 7.10 -2.35 -11.96
C LEU A 16 6.26 -2.69 -10.73
N GLN A 17 6.43 -3.89 -10.17
CA GLN A 17 5.70 -4.32 -8.97
C GLN A 17 6.01 -3.42 -7.76
N GLN A 18 7.28 -3.12 -7.52
CA GLN A 18 7.69 -2.20 -6.45
C GLN A 18 7.15 -0.78 -6.66
N GLY A 19 7.19 -0.29 -7.91
CA GLY A 19 6.68 1.04 -8.25
C GLY A 19 5.17 1.18 -8.01
N LEU A 20 4.39 0.15 -8.39
CA LEU A 20 2.95 0.10 -8.13
C LEU A 20 2.66 0.11 -6.62
N GLN A 21 3.29 -0.78 -5.86
CA GLN A 21 3.09 -0.89 -4.41
C GLN A 21 3.47 0.41 -3.67
N GLN A 22 4.61 1.01 -4.00
CA GLN A 22 5.05 2.27 -3.39
C GLN A 22 4.13 3.45 -3.76
N GLY A 23 3.66 3.49 -5.02
CA GLY A 23 2.76 4.52 -5.51
C GLY A 23 1.41 4.47 -4.79
N GLU A 24 0.85 3.27 -4.65
CA GLU A 24 -0.44 3.04 -4.00
C GLU A 24 -0.39 3.32 -2.50
N LEU A 25 0.62 2.80 -1.81
CA LEU A 25 0.86 3.10 -0.39
C LEU A 25 0.91 4.61 -0.13
N LYS A 26 1.63 5.36 -0.98
CA LYS A 26 1.74 6.82 -0.85
C LYS A 26 0.39 7.52 -0.99
N VAL A 27 -0.49 7.03 -1.88
CA VAL A 27 -1.84 7.58 -2.04
C VAL A 27 -2.68 7.25 -0.82
N ILE A 28 -2.68 5.99 -0.38
CA ILE A 28 -3.44 5.53 0.79
C ILE A 28 -3.05 6.29 2.05
N GLN A 29 -1.76 6.48 2.33
CA GLN A 29 -1.31 7.26 3.49
C GLN A 29 -1.85 8.68 3.48
N ARG A 30 -1.90 9.33 2.32
CA ARG A 30 -2.47 10.68 2.17
C ARG A 30 -3.99 10.67 2.33
N GLN A 31 -4.68 9.63 1.85
CA GLN A 31 -6.13 9.51 2.01
C GLN A 31 -6.52 9.27 3.46
N LEU A 32 -5.84 8.35 4.14
CA LEU A 32 -6.05 8.08 5.56
C LEU A 32 -5.78 9.35 6.39
N THR A 33 -4.67 10.06 6.12
CA THR A 33 -4.36 11.32 6.82
C THR A 33 -5.47 12.37 6.65
N ARG A 34 -6.13 12.41 5.48
CA ARG A 34 -7.25 13.32 5.22
C ARG A 34 -8.56 12.89 5.85
N ARG A 35 -8.81 11.58 5.97
CA ARG A 35 -10.07 11.03 6.48
C ARG A 35 -10.11 10.94 8.00
N ILE A 36 -9.08 10.36 8.58
CA ILE A 36 -9.03 10.01 10.00
C ILE A 36 -7.98 10.80 10.80
N GLY A 37 -7.23 11.69 10.13
CA GLY A 37 -6.22 12.53 10.76
C GLY A 37 -4.84 11.87 10.83
N ILE A 38 -3.96 12.40 11.68
CA ILE A 38 -2.58 11.93 11.80
C ILE A 38 -2.59 10.51 12.36
N ILE A 39 -1.97 9.58 11.61
CA ILE A 39 -1.79 8.19 12.01
C ILE A 39 -0.44 8.02 12.69
N THR A 40 -0.37 7.18 13.71
CA THR A 40 0.87 6.89 14.44
C THR A 40 1.99 6.31 13.55
N PRO A 41 3.27 6.54 13.88
CA PRO A 41 4.40 5.94 13.16
C PRO A 41 4.33 4.41 13.07
N GLU A 42 3.84 3.75 14.13
CA GLU A 42 3.71 2.29 14.21
C GLU A 42 2.74 1.76 13.15
N LEU A 43 1.61 2.44 12.95
CA LEU A 43 0.65 2.09 11.90
C LEU A 43 1.20 2.40 10.51
N GLN A 44 1.96 3.48 10.35
CA GLN A 44 2.64 3.77 9.08
C GLN A 44 3.64 2.67 8.69
N GLU A 45 4.36 2.07 9.64
CA GLU A 45 5.23 0.93 9.37
C GLU A 45 4.44 -0.32 8.99
N GLN A 46 3.31 -0.60 9.66
CA GLN A 46 2.44 -1.72 9.28
C GLN A 46 1.92 -1.58 7.85
N LEU A 47 1.51 -0.37 7.46
CA LEU A 47 1.08 -0.07 6.09
C LEU A 47 2.18 -0.33 5.05
N ARG A 48 3.46 -0.08 5.38
CA ARG A 48 4.60 -0.39 4.49
C ARG A 48 4.79 -1.89 4.26
N GLY A 49 4.34 -2.71 5.19
CA GLY A 49 4.41 -4.17 5.10
C GLY A 49 3.29 -4.81 4.27
N LEU A 50 2.25 -4.06 3.92
CA LEU A 50 1.12 -4.59 3.15
C LEU A 50 1.52 -4.92 1.71
N SER A 51 1.04 -6.06 1.22
CA SER A 51 1.15 -6.42 -0.21
C SER A 51 0.30 -5.48 -1.08
N LEU A 52 0.55 -5.49 -2.40
CA LEU A 52 -0.23 -4.69 -3.36
C LEU A 52 -1.73 -4.97 -3.23
N THR A 53 -2.15 -6.23 -3.20
CA THR A 53 -3.57 -6.61 -3.06
C THR A 53 -4.19 -6.12 -1.77
N GLN A 54 -3.44 -6.16 -0.66
CA GLN A 54 -3.94 -5.61 0.61
C GLN A 54 -4.06 -4.08 0.58
N LEU A 55 -3.21 -3.40 -0.19
CA LEU A 55 -3.34 -1.96 -0.41
C LEU A 55 -4.59 -1.65 -1.25
N GLU A 56 -4.86 -2.44 -2.28
CA GLU A 56 -6.09 -2.31 -3.10
C GLU A 56 -7.34 -2.50 -2.23
N ASP A 57 -7.37 -3.55 -1.40
CA ASP A 57 -8.46 -3.80 -0.45
C ASP A 57 -8.63 -2.65 0.57
N LEU A 58 -7.52 -2.11 1.06
CA LEU A 58 -7.51 -0.96 1.97
C LEU A 58 -8.04 0.30 1.29
N ALA A 59 -7.78 0.49 -0.01
CA ALA A 59 -8.23 1.65 -0.76
C ALA A 59 -9.77 1.72 -0.85
N GLU A 60 -10.45 0.58 -0.84
CA GLU A 60 -11.91 0.50 -0.73
C GLU A 60 -12.37 0.68 0.71
N ALA A 61 -11.81 -0.08 1.66
CA ALA A 61 -12.23 -0.06 3.06
C ALA A 61 -12.04 1.32 3.72
N LEU A 62 -10.98 2.05 3.36
CA LEU A 62 -10.69 3.36 3.95
C LEU A 62 -11.78 4.40 3.68
N LEU A 63 -12.65 4.16 2.69
CA LEU A 63 -13.74 5.08 2.37
C LEU A 63 -14.79 5.13 3.49
N ASP A 64 -14.91 4.07 4.27
CA ASP A 64 -15.84 3.92 5.40
C ASP A 64 -15.21 4.27 6.76
N PHE A 65 -13.91 4.55 6.81
CA PHE A 65 -13.23 4.87 8.06
C PHE A 65 -13.64 6.23 8.60
N SER A 66 -13.95 6.27 9.89
CA SER A 66 -14.30 7.46 10.65
C SER A 66 -13.20 7.88 11.62
N ASN A 67 -12.37 6.94 12.09
CA ASN A 67 -11.29 7.21 13.02
C ASN A 67 -10.16 6.16 12.93
N GLU A 68 -9.09 6.35 13.71
CA GLU A 68 -7.93 5.45 13.73
C GLU A 68 -8.27 4.02 14.18
N ALA A 69 -9.27 3.82 15.02
CA ALA A 69 -9.66 2.48 15.47
C ALA A 69 -10.21 1.62 14.32
N ASP A 70 -10.84 2.23 13.30
CA ASP A 70 -11.31 1.50 12.12
C ASP A 70 -10.14 0.92 11.32
N LEU A 71 -9.07 1.70 11.16
CA LEU A 71 -7.83 1.25 10.53
C LEU A 71 -7.17 0.13 11.34
N VAL A 72 -7.10 0.26 12.67
CA VAL A 72 -6.56 -0.78 13.55
C VAL A 72 -7.36 -2.08 13.42
N ALA A 73 -8.69 -1.98 13.44
CA ALA A 73 -9.57 -3.14 13.31
C ALA A 73 -9.40 -3.83 11.96
N TRP A 74 -9.26 -3.07 10.88
CA TRP A 74 -9.00 -3.61 9.54
C TRP A 74 -7.64 -4.33 9.47
N LEU A 75 -6.57 -3.72 10.00
CA LEU A 75 -5.23 -4.32 10.03
C LEU A 75 -5.18 -5.63 10.83
N GLN A 76 -6.04 -5.80 11.83
CA GLN A 76 -6.15 -7.04 12.61
C GLN A 76 -6.91 -8.16 11.89
N GLN A 77 -7.66 -7.83 10.84
CA GLN A 77 -8.43 -8.79 10.04
C GLN A 77 -7.69 -9.24 8.77
N GLN A 78 -6.55 -8.62 8.48
CA GLN A 78 -5.67 -8.96 7.36
C GLN A 78 -4.82 -10.20 7.61
#